data_AF-A0A7S4UMG0-F1
#
_entry.id   AF-A0A7S4UMG0-F1
#
_cell.length_a   1.000
_cell.length_b   1.000
_cell.length_c   1.000
_cell.angle_alpha   90.00
_cell.angle_beta   90.00
_cell.angle_gamma   90.00
#
_symmetry.space_group_name_H-M   'P 1'
#
loop_
_entity.id
_entity.type
_entity.pdbx_description
1 polymer ?
#
loop_
_entity_poly.entity_id
_entity_poly.type
_entity_poly.pdbx_seq_one_letter_code
_entity_poly.pdbx_strand_id
1 'polypeptide(L)'
;LERDAVAYSAAISACSQGQQWELALALLAELSRVALAPTLVTFNSAISTCEKGLQWQQALLLLGEMKMHQIQPDVVAYSAAISACEKVQFWEHALALLQELERSSAEANVVSYGAAISACANGQRWERALDLLGQLGRKGLEPNTITCNAAISACEKSGQWQRALRLLVCMKALKIELSLITYSASISSCERGLNWFAALSLLEEMQVAELEPNLAIRGAAVGACEGGGGTADAPRLLRSISSRASKHLHEETLATPGLLVVAGEQLRWHGFPVASPLAALRRRIGGPALRQCR
;
A
#
# COMPACT_ATOMS: atom_id res chain seq x y z
N LEU A 1 25.08 -23.62 31.85
CA LEU A 1 24.08 -22.83 31.09
C LEU A 1 23.08 -23.83 30.58
N GLU A 2 21.98 -24.02 31.31
CA GLU A 2 20.91 -24.92 30.89
C GLU A 2 20.37 -24.41 29.55
N ARG A 3 20.30 -25.33 28.57
CA ARG A 3 19.85 -25.02 27.22
C ARG A 3 18.33 -24.97 27.26
N ASP A 4 17.79 -23.79 27.52
CA ASP A 4 16.36 -23.61 27.68
C ASP A 4 15.71 -23.23 26.34
N ALA A 5 14.49 -23.71 26.10
CA ALA A 5 13.73 -23.37 24.88
C ALA A 5 13.55 -21.85 24.70
N VAL A 6 13.55 -21.10 25.81
CA VAL A 6 13.48 -19.64 25.83
C VAL A 6 14.75 -19.01 25.23
N ALA A 7 15.94 -19.52 25.56
CA ALA A 7 17.20 -19.01 25.03
C ALA A 7 17.29 -19.22 23.52
N TYR A 8 16.85 -20.38 23.02
CA TYR A 8 16.74 -20.63 21.58
C TYR A 8 15.70 -19.73 20.90
N SER A 9 14.54 -19.51 21.53
CA SER A 9 13.52 -18.59 20.98
C SER A 9 14.03 -17.15 20.88
N ALA A 10 14.81 -16.70 21.86
CA ALA A 10 15.46 -15.39 21.84
C ALA A 10 16.54 -15.31 20.75
N ALA A 11 17.35 -16.36 20.59
CA ALA A 11 18.36 -16.44 19.54
C ALA A 11 17.73 -16.42 18.13
N ILE A 12 16.66 -17.17 17.90
CA ILE A 12 15.93 -17.18 16.61
C ILE A 12 15.26 -15.82 16.37
N SER A 13 14.72 -15.18 17.40
CA SER A 13 14.15 -13.83 17.30
C SER A 13 15.21 -12.78 16.98
N ALA A 14 16.43 -12.91 17.52
CA ALA A 14 17.57 -12.07 17.15
C ALA A 14 18.00 -12.31 15.69
N CYS A 15 17.96 -13.56 15.21
CA CYS A 15 18.19 -13.88 13.80
C CYS A 15 17.17 -13.20 12.87
N SER A 16 15.94 -12.96 13.35
CA SER A 16 14.91 -12.20 12.60
C SER A 16 15.33 -10.76 12.36
N GLN A 17 16.04 -10.14 13.29
CA GLN A 17 16.57 -8.78 13.11
C GLN A 17 17.78 -8.76 12.17
N GLY A 18 18.62 -9.80 12.23
CA GLY A 18 19.80 -9.95 11.38
C GLY A 18 19.55 -10.50 9.96
N GLN A 19 18.30 -10.84 9.60
CA GLN A 19 17.94 -11.51 8.33
C GLN A 19 18.69 -12.83 8.06
N GLN A 20 19.19 -13.48 9.11
CA GLN A 20 19.95 -14.73 9.01
C GLN A 20 19.00 -15.94 9.07
N TRP A 21 18.26 -16.17 7.98
CA TRP A 21 17.28 -17.25 7.90
C TRP A 21 17.92 -18.64 8.01
N GLU A 22 19.11 -18.85 7.44
CA GLU A 22 19.84 -20.13 7.53
C GLU A 22 20.17 -20.49 8.97
N LEU A 23 20.68 -19.53 9.74
CA LEU A 23 20.99 -19.71 11.15
C LEU A 23 19.73 -19.97 11.98
N ALA A 24 18.64 -19.26 11.69
CA ALA A 24 17.35 -19.49 12.35
C ALA A 24 16.83 -20.92 12.14
N LEU A 25 16.93 -21.46 10.93
CA LEU A 25 16.55 -22.84 10.61
C LEU A 25 17.49 -23.86 11.27
N ALA A 26 18.81 -23.60 11.25
CA ALA A 26 19.79 -24.45 11.92
C ALA A 26 19.53 -24.53 13.44
N LEU A 27 19.21 -23.40 14.07
CA LEU A 27 18.86 -23.33 15.49
C LEU A 27 17.55 -24.06 15.81
N LEU A 28 16.56 -24.02 14.92
CA LEU A 28 15.31 -24.76 15.07
C LEU A 28 15.52 -26.28 14.93
N ALA A 29 16.35 -26.69 13.96
CA ALA A 29 16.73 -28.09 13.78
C ALA A 29 17.54 -28.63 14.97
N GLU A 30 18.46 -27.83 15.50
CA GLU A 30 19.19 -28.13 16.74
C GLU A 30 18.25 -28.28 17.93
N LEU A 31 17.28 -27.38 18.09
CA LEU A 31 16.30 -27.45 19.18
C LEU A 31 15.49 -28.76 19.13
N SER A 32 15.07 -29.15 17.92
CA SER A 32 14.38 -30.43 17.67
C SER A 32 15.27 -31.63 17.99
N ARG A 33 16.57 -31.56 17.68
CA ARG A 33 17.56 -32.61 17.95
C ARG A 33 17.86 -32.77 19.45
N VAL A 34 17.81 -31.67 20.22
CA VAL A 34 17.99 -31.68 21.67
C VAL A 34 16.72 -32.17 22.41
N ALA A 35 15.68 -32.56 21.67
CA ALA A 35 14.37 -33.00 22.19
C ALA A 35 13.68 -31.96 23.07
N LEU A 36 14.01 -30.68 22.88
CA LEU A 36 13.26 -29.57 23.46
C LEU A 36 12.05 -29.30 22.57
N ALA A 37 10.86 -29.20 23.17
CA ALA A 37 9.64 -28.95 22.42
C ALA A 37 9.68 -27.55 21.80
N PRO A 38 9.63 -27.41 20.46
CA PRO A 38 9.49 -26.10 19.83
C PRO A 38 8.17 -25.47 20.29
N THR A 39 8.20 -24.17 20.54
CA THR A 39 6.99 -23.43 20.94
C THR A 39 6.40 -22.68 19.75
N LEU A 40 5.16 -22.20 19.89
CA LEU A 40 4.53 -21.28 18.93
C LEU A 40 5.44 -20.08 18.62
N VAL A 41 6.07 -19.49 19.64
CA VAL A 41 6.99 -18.35 19.49
C VAL A 41 8.22 -18.73 18.67
N THR A 42 8.78 -19.92 18.89
CA THR A 42 9.96 -20.42 18.16
C THR A 42 9.66 -20.53 16.66
N PHE A 43 8.52 -21.13 16.31
CA PHE A 43 8.08 -21.25 14.91
C PHE A 43 7.72 -19.91 14.29
N ASN A 44 6.96 -19.05 14.98
CA ASN A 44 6.60 -17.72 14.48
C ASN A 44 7.84 -16.88 14.16
N SER A 45 8.84 -16.89 15.05
CA SER A 45 10.09 -16.19 14.82
C SER A 45 10.86 -16.77 13.63
N ALA A 46 10.89 -18.10 13.45
CA ALA A 46 11.51 -18.75 12.30
C ALA A 46 10.78 -18.48 10.98
N ILE A 47 9.44 -18.45 10.97
CA ILE A 47 8.66 -18.09 9.77
C ILE A 47 8.90 -16.62 9.42
N SER A 48 8.95 -15.72 10.42
CA SER A 48 9.26 -14.31 10.20
C SER A 48 10.70 -14.09 9.70
N THR A 49 11.68 -14.89 10.15
CA THR A 49 13.05 -14.83 9.58
C THR A 49 13.05 -15.27 8.12
N CYS A 50 12.30 -16.32 7.78
CA CYS A 50 12.14 -16.80 6.40
C CYS A 50 11.44 -15.76 5.51
N GLU A 51 10.41 -15.07 6.02
CA GLU A 51 9.72 -13.96 5.35
C GLU A 51 10.67 -12.80 5.03
N LYS A 52 11.59 -12.47 5.94
CA LYS A 52 12.64 -11.46 5.71
C LYS A 52 13.73 -11.94 4.76
N GLY A 53 14.06 -13.24 4.81
CA GLY A 53 15.02 -13.89 3.92
C GLY A 53 14.49 -14.25 2.53
N LEU A 54 13.25 -13.87 2.20
CA LEU A 54 12.55 -14.20 0.94
C LEU A 54 12.40 -15.71 0.68
N GLN A 55 12.46 -16.52 1.74
CA GLN A 55 12.40 -17.98 1.69
C GLN A 55 10.96 -18.47 1.91
N TRP A 56 10.11 -18.26 0.90
CA TRP A 56 8.69 -18.62 0.97
C TRP A 56 8.45 -20.13 1.10
N GLN A 57 9.28 -20.97 0.49
CA GLN A 57 9.14 -22.45 0.56
C GLN A 57 9.35 -22.94 1.98
N GLN A 58 10.34 -22.38 2.67
CA GLN A 58 10.72 -22.70 4.04
C GLN A 58 9.65 -22.16 4.99
N ALA A 59 9.12 -20.96 4.76
CA ALA A 59 7.98 -20.44 5.52
C ALA A 59 6.75 -21.36 5.44
N LEU A 60 6.42 -21.87 4.25
CA LEU A 60 5.32 -22.83 4.05
C LEU A 60 5.60 -24.18 4.72
N LEU A 61 6.83 -24.69 4.59
CA LEU A 61 7.25 -25.94 5.19
C LEU A 61 7.14 -25.87 6.72
N LEU A 62 7.65 -24.80 7.33
CA LEU A 62 7.54 -24.56 8.77
C LEU A 62 6.08 -24.47 9.23
N LEU A 63 5.20 -23.84 8.44
CA LEU A 63 3.78 -23.77 8.76
C LEU A 63 3.11 -25.15 8.71
N GLY A 64 3.57 -26.03 7.82
CA GLY A 64 3.20 -27.46 7.79
C GLY A 64 3.74 -28.24 9.00
N GLU A 65 5.00 -28.02 9.36
CA GLU A 65 5.64 -28.65 10.53
C GLU A 65 4.93 -28.28 11.83
N MET A 66 4.51 -27.04 12.01
CA MET A 66 3.70 -26.63 13.17
C MET A 66 2.46 -27.53 13.35
N LYS A 67 1.74 -27.79 12.26
CA LYS A 67 0.55 -28.67 12.27
C LYS A 67 0.92 -30.11 12.60
N MET A 68 2.04 -30.62 12.09
CA MET A 68 2.55 -31.95 12.40
C MET A 68 2.95 -32.09 13.88
N HIS A 69 3.49 -31.03 14.48
CA HIS A 69 3.80 -30.94 15.90
C HIS A 69 2.58 -30.65 16.79
N GLN A 70 1.36 -30.67 16.24
CA GLN A 70 0.11 -30.34 16.94
C GLN A 70 0.07 -28.91 17.52
N ILE A 71 0.89 -28.01 16.98
CA ILE A 71 0.88 -26.58 17.33
C ILE A 71 -0.01 -25.88 16.30
N GLN A 72 -1.11 -25.28 16.75
CA GLN A 72 -1.99 -24.52 15.86
C GLN A 72 -1.27 -23.24 15.39
N PRO A 73 -1.07 -23.04 14.07
CA PRO A 73 -0.52 -21.79 13.57
C PRO A 73 -1.50 -20.66 13.87
N ASP A 74 -0.98 -19.55 14.39
CA ASP A 74 -1.76 -18.36 14.70
C ASP A 74 -1.77 -17.38 13.51
N VAL A 75 -2.47 -16.26 13.68
CA VAL A 75 -2.53 -15.19 12.67
C VAL A 75 -1.12 -14.65 12.33
N VAL A 76 -0.17 -14.71 13.27
CA VAL A 76 1.20 -14.24 13.04
C VAL A 76 1.94 -15.17 12.08
N ALA A 77 1.88 -16.49 12.31
CA ALA A 77 2.46 -17.49 11.40
C ALA A 77 1.89 -17.38 9.98
N TYR A 78 0.56 -17.31 9.84
CA TYR A 78 -0.09 -17.17 8.54
C TYR A 78 0.24 -15.84 7.87
N SER A 79 0.18 -14.72 8.60
CA SER A 79 0.49 -13.40 8.02
C SER A 79 1.92 -13.33 7.51
N ALA A 80 2.91 -13.86 8.24
CA ALA A 80 4.28 -13.95 7.79
C ALA A 80 4.44 -14.87 6.56
N ALA A 81 3.77 -16.02 6.51
CA ALA A 81 3.80 -16.90 5.34
C ALA A 81 3.17 -16.24 4.08
N ILE A 82 2.05 -15.50 4.26
CA ILE A 82 1.41 -14.74 3.19
C ILE A 82 2.35 -13.62 2.70
N SER A 83 2.98 -12.87 3.61
CA SER A 83 3.96 -11.83 3.27
C SER A 83 5.21 -12.39 2.60
N ALA A 84 5.65 -13.60 2.95
CA ALA A 84 6.74 -14.27 2.24
C ALA A 84 6.33 -14.57 0.78
N CYS A 85 5.10 -15.05 0.56
CA CYS A 85 4.56 -15.31 -0.78
C CYS A 85 4.35 -14.02 -1.60
N GLU A 86 3.94 -12.93 -0.95
CA GLU A 86 3.78 -11.60 -1.55
C GLU A 86 5.07 -11.12 -2.22
N LYS A 87 6.21 -11.24 -1.52
CA LYS A 87 7.52 -10.75 -1.97
C LYS A 87 8.06 -11.52 -3.19
N VAL A 88 7.60 -12.75 -3.40
CA VAL A 88 7.98 -13.62 -4.53
C VAL A 88 6.90 -13.63 -5.63
N GLN A 89 5.90 -12.76 -5.51
CA GLN A 89 4.78 -12.60 -6.46
C GLN A 89 3.88 -13.84 -6.64
N PHE A 90 3.91 -14.78 -5.68
CA PHE A 90 3.04 -15.97 -5.69
C PHE A 90 1.68 -15.68 -5.06
N TRP A 91 0.86 -14.93 -5.80
CA TRP A 91 -0.47 -14.51 -5.37
C TRP A 91 -1.43 -15.69 -5.14
N GLU A 92 -1.29 -16.79 -5.87
CA GLU A 92 -2.14 -17.99 -5.70
C GLU A 92 -1.94 -18.64 -4.33
N HIS A 93 -0.68 -18.80 -3.91
CA HIS A 93 -0.32 -19.37 -2.61
C HIS A 93 -0.72 -18.43 -1.48
N ALA A 94 -0.50 -17.12 -1.63
CA ALA A 94 -0.95 -16.10 -0.67
C ALA A 94 -2.47 -16.16 -0.43
N LEU A 95 -3.26 -16.34 -1.49
CA LEU A 95 -4.72 -16.48 -1.38
C LEU A 95 -5.14 -17.80 -0.76
N ALA A 96 -4.47 -18.90 -1.12
CA ALA A 96 -4.74 -20.21 -0.52
C ALA A 96 -4.49 -20.19 1.00
N LEU A 97 -3.38 -19.57 1.43
CA LEU A 97 -3.07 -19.37 2.84
C LEU A 97 -4.08 -18.47 3.56
N LEU A 98 -4.54 -17.38 2.92
CA LEU A 98 -5.57 -16.54 3.52
C LEU A 98 -6.88 -17.30 3.70
N GLN A 99 -7.30 -18.10 2.71
CA GLN A 99 -8.48 -18.94 2.83
C GLN A 99 -8.31 -20.04 3.88
N GLU A 100 -7.09 -20.56 4.07
CA GLU A 100 -6.80 -21.50 5.14
C GLU A 100 -6.89 -20.83 6.51
N LEU A 101 -6.33 -19.62 6.66
CA LEU A 101 -6.46 -18.81 7.85
C LEU A 101 -7.93 -18.54 8.19
N GLU A 102 -8.76 -18.19 7.20
CA GLU A 102 -10.21 -17.98 7.40
C GLU A 102 -10.98 -19.24 7.82
N ARG A 103 -10.51 -20.43 7.44
CA ARG A 103 -11.09 -21.71 7.88
C ARG A 103 -10.55 -22.17 9.22
N SER A 104 -9.41 -21.62 9.64
CA SER A 104 -8.81 -21.91 10.92
C SER A 104 -9.53 -21.16 12.05
N SER A 105 -9.25 -21.54 13.30
CA SER A 105 -9.70 -20.80 14.48
C SER A 105 -9.02 -19.43 14.65
N ALA A 106 -7.98 -19.14 13.87
CA ALA A 106 -7.27 -17.87 13.92
C ALA A 106 -7.97 -16.83 13.04
N GLU A 107 -8.47 -15.76 13.67
CA GLU A 107 -9.16 -14.68 12.95
C GLU A 107 -8.20 -13.89 12.06
N ALA A 108 -8.51 -13.84 10.76
CA ALA A 108 -7.77 -13.02 9.82
C ALA A 108 -7.88 -11.53 10.17
N ASN A 109 -6.73 -10.85 10.24
CA ASN A 109 -6.65 -9.43 10.57
C ASN A 109 -6.31 -8.56 9.34
N VAL A 110 -6.31 -7.24 9.53
CA VAL A 110 -5.98 -6.26 8.47
C VAL A 110 -4.61 -6.52 7.84
N VAL A 111 -3.63 -7.00 8.61
CA VAL A 111 -2.29 -7.32 8.11
C VAL A 111 -2.33 -8.49 7.13
N SER A 112 -3.04 -9.56 7.46
CA SER A 112 -3.16 -10.77 6.62
C SER A 112 -3.86 -10.46 5.29
N TYR A 113 -4.95 -9.69 5.33
CA TYR A 113 -5.61 -9.20 4.13
C TYR A 113 -4.73 -8.24 3.33
N GLY A 114 -4.02 -7.32 4.00
CA GLY A 114 -3.12 -6.37 3.36
C GLY A 114 -2.03 -7.08 2.55
N ALA A 115 -1.36 -8.06 3.15
CA ALA A 115 -0.36 -8.88 2.48
C ALA A 115 -0.94 -9.65 1.28
N ALA A 116 -2.14 -10.22 1.41
CA ALA A 116 -2.80 -10.91 0.31
C ALA A 116 -3.23 -9.97 -0.83
N ILE A 117 -3.71 -8.75 -0.51
CA ILE A 117 -4.05 -7.71 -1.50
C ILE A 117 -2.77 -7.26 -2.23
N SER A 118 -1.67 -7.03 -1.51
CA SER A 118 -0.38 -6.69 -2.11
C SER A 118 0.15 -7.81 -3.00
N ALA A 119 -0.01 -9.08 -2.60
CA ALA A 119 0.35 -10.22 -3.43
C ALA A 119 -0.46 -10.23 -4.73
N CYS A 120 -1.78 -9.99 -4.65
CA CYS A 120 -2.64 -9.84 -5.83
C CYS A 120 -2.23 -8.66 -6.71
N ALA A 121 -1.79 -7.55 -6.11
CA ALA A 121 -1.26 -6.39 -6.85
C ALA A 121 -0.01 -6.77 -7.65
N ASN A 122 0.91 -7.52 -7.05
CA ASN A 122 2.10 -8.02 -7.73
C ASN A 122 1.77 -9.01 -8.84
N GLY A 123 0.76 -9.87 -8.64
CA GLY A 123 0.22 -10.77 -9.66
C GLY A 123 -0.68 -10.13 -10.71
N GLN A 124 -0.85 -8.80 -10.72
CA GLN A 124 -1.77 -8.06 -11.61
C GLN A 124 -3.23 -8.58 -11.55
N ARG A 125 -3.64 -9.16 -10.43
CA ARG A 125 -4.98 -9.68 -10.18
C ARG A 125 -5.85 -8.63 -9.49
N TRP A 126 -6.11 -7.52 -10.18
CA TRP A 126 -6.88 -6.40 -9.63
C TRP A 126 -8.29 -6.79 -9.14
N GLU A 127 -8.97 -7.72 -9.83
CA GLU A 127 -10.30 -8.21 -9.42
C GLU A 127 -10.27 -8.79 -8.01
N ARG A 128 -9.33 -9.71 -7.77
CA ARG A 128 -9.17 -10.37 -6.48
C ARG A 128 -8.73 -9.39 -5.39
N ALA A 129 -7.86 -8.43 -5.73
CA ALA A 129 -7.45 -7.38 -4.80
C ALA A 129 -8.64 -6.53 -4.32
N LEU A 130 -9.55 -6.16 -5.22
CA LEU A 130 -10.76 -5.41 -4.87
C LEU A 130 -11.78 -6.25 -4.10
N ASP A 131 -11.94 -7.52 -4.48
CA ASP A 131 -12.84 -8.43 -3.77
C ASP A 131 -12.38 -8.64 -2.32
N LEU A 132 -11.07 -8.81 -2.09
CA LEU A 132 -10.49 -8.90 -0.76
C LEU A 132 -10.67 -7.62 0.05
N LEU A 133 -10.49 -6.44 -0.56
CA LEU A 133 -10.74 -5.17 0.10
C LEU A 133 -12.21 -5.01 0.50
N GLY A 134 -13.14 -5.47 -0.34
CA GLY A 134 -14.57 -5.51 -0.03
C GLY A 134 -14.91 -6.51 1.09
N GLN A 135 -14.26 -7.68 1.10
CA GLN A 135 -14.42 -8.67 2.18
C GLN A 135 -13.92 -8.13 3.52
N LEU A 136 -12.78 -7.42 3.53
CA LEU A 136 -12.24 -6.76 4.71
C LEU A 136 -13.28 -5.80 5.31
N GLY A 137 -13.90 -4.94 4.49
CA GLY A 137 -14.97 -4.04 4.94
C GLY A 137 -16.22 -4.77 5.46
N ARG A 138 -16.65 -5.86 4.79
CA ARG A 138 -17.80 -6.68 5.25
C ARG A 138 -17.56 -7.37 6.58
N LYS A 139 -16.31 -7.69 6.91
CA LYS A 139 -15.93 -8.25 8.21
C LYS A 139 -15.83 -7.19 9.32
N GLY A 140 -16.12 -5.92 9.02
CA GLY A 140 -16.00 -4.83 9.98
C GLY A 140 -14.56 -4.47 10.32
N LEU A 141 -13.59 -4.96 9.54
CA LEU A 141 -12.21 -4.57 9.66
C LEU A 141 -12.03 -3.24 8.91
N GLU A 142 -11.43 -2.25 9.55
CA GLU A 142 -11.20 -0.95 8.91
C GLU A 142 -9.99 -1.03 7.96
N PRO A 143 -10.16 -0.72 6.67
CA PRO A 143 -9.04 -0.64 5.74
C PRO A 143 -8.09 0.47 6.17
N ASN A 144 -6.79 0.17 6.21
CA ASN A 144 -5.76 1.18 6.44
C ASN A 144 -5.16 1.68 5.11
N THR A 145 -4.35 2.76 5.19
CA THR A 145 -3.68 3.34 4.02
C THR A 145 -2.87 2.32 3.23
N ILE A 146 -2.25 1.34 3.88
CA ILE A 146 -1.46 0.28 3.22
C ILE A 146 -2.36 -0.62 2.36
N THR A 147 -3.46 -1.13 2.91
CA THR A 147 -4.41 -2.01 2.19
C THR A 147 -5.05 -1.31 1.00
N CYS A 148 -5.45 -0.04 1.15
CA CYS A 148 -6.02 0.72 0.05
C CYS A 148 -4.98 1.05 -1.02
N ASN A 149 -3.74 1.41 -0.63
CA ASN A 149 -2.66 1.67 -1.57
C ASN A 149 -2.29 0.42 -2.37
N ALA A 150 -2.27 -0.75 -1.74
CA ALA A 150 -2.05 -2.02 -2.43
C ALA A 150 -3.13 -2.30 -3.48
N ALA A 151 -4.41 -2.05 -3.15
CA ALA A 151 -5.52 -2.19 -4.09
C ALA A 151 -5.45 -1.18 -5.26
N ILE A 152 -5.04 0.07 -4.99
CA ILE A 152 -4.83 1.09 -6.03
C ILE A 152 -3.66 0.68 -6.93
N SER A 153 -2.55 0.19 -6.38
CA SER A 153 -1.41 -0.30 -7.17
C SER A 153 -1.77 -1.52 -8.03
N ALA A 154 -2.65 -2.40 -7.54
CA ALA A 154 -3.20 -3.49 -8.36
C ALA A 154 -3.97 -2.96 -9.58
N CYS A 155 -4.79 -1.91 -9.37
CA CYS A 155 -5.53 -1.24 -10.44
C CYS A 155 -4.60 -0.53 -11.42
N GLU A 156 -3.57 0.16 -10.92
CA GLU A 156 -2.53 0.82 -11.71
C GLU A 156 -1.83 -0.15 -12.66
N LYS A 157 -1.25 -1.23 -12.13
CA LYS A 157 -0.52 -2.25 -12.91
C LYS A 157 -1.41 -2.84 -14.02
N SER A 158 -2.70 -3.00 -13.72
CA SER A 158 -3.70 -3.54 -14.64
C SER A 158 -4.37 -2.50 -15.57
N GLY A 159 -3.97 -1.23 -15.51
CA GLY A 159 -4.51 -0.15 -16.33
C GLY A 159 -5.95 0.28 -15.99
N GLN A 160 -6.47 -0.13 -14.84
CA GLN A 160 -7.86 0.12 -14.40
C GLN A 160 -8.00 1.47 -13.70
N TRP A 161 -7.71 2.56 -14.41
CA TRP A 161 -7.66 3.91 -13.85
C TRP A 161 -8.99 4.39 -13.26
N GLN A 162 -10.14 4.01 -13.83
CA GLN A 162 -11.45 4.40 -13.28
C GLN A 162 -11.65 3.83 -11.87
N ARG A 163 -11.16 2.60 -11.64
CA ARG A 163 -11.29 1.92 -10.34
C ARG A 163 -10.32 2.51 -9.32
N ALA A 164 -9.08 2.81 -9.72
CA ALA A 164 -8.11 3.51 -8.90
C ALA A 164 -8.66 4.86 -8.40
N LEU A 165 -9.24 5.67 -9.29
CA LEU A 165 -9.87 6.95 -8.92
C LEU A 165 -11.06 6.77 -7.98
N ARG A 166 -11.90 5.76 -8.21
CA ARG A 166 -13.02 5.44 -7.31
C ARG A 166 -12.52 5.08 -5.91
N LEU A 167 -11.48 4.27 -5.81
CA LEU A 167 -10.86 3.93 -4.53
C LEU A 167 -10.29 5.16 -3.83
N LEU A 168 -9.62 6.06 -4.54
CA LEU A 168 -9.10 7.31 -3.98
C LEU A 168 -10.23 8.19 -3.41
N VAL A 169 -11.37 8.28 -4.11
CA VAL A 169 -12.57 8.98 -3.58
C VAL A 169 -13.12 8.26 -2.35
N CYS A 170 -13.12 6.93 -2.31
CA CYS A 170 -13.55 6.17 -1.14
C CYS A 170 -12.63 6.40 0.07
N MET A 171 -11.32 6.42 -0.12
CA MET A 171 -10.35 6.73 0.94
C MET A 171 -10.62 8.12 1.54
N LYS A 172 -10.89 9.13 0.70
CA LYS A 172 -11.29 10.47 1.16
C LYS A 172 -12.59 10.45 1.97
N ALA A 173 -13.59 9.70 1.52
CA ALA A 173 -14.87 9.58 2.22
C ALA A 173 -14.74 8.89 3.58
N LEU A 174 -13.84 7.90 3.67
CA LEU A 174 -13.49 7.19 4.90
C LEU A 174 -12.50 7.94 5.80
N LYS A 175 -12.09 9.17 5.41
CA LYS A 175 -11.08 9.98 6.10
C LYS A 175 -9.74 9.25 6.33
N ILE A 176 -9.39 8.32 5.44
CA ILE A 176 -8.08 7.68 5.45
C ILE A 176 -7.07 8.66 4.89
N GLU A 177 -5.96 8.88 5.60
CA GLU A 177 -4.89 9.76 5.16
C GLU A 177 -4.31 9.27 3.83
N LEU A 178 -4.38 10.14 2.83
CA LEU A 178 -3.79 9.89 1.51
C LEU A 178 -2.29 10.15 1.61
N SER A 179 -1.49 9.19 1.17
CA SER A 179 -0.04 9.34 1.13
C SER A 179 0.44 9.68 -0.28
N LEU A 180 1.72 10.07 -0.38
CA LEU A 180 2.43 10.23 -1.66
C LEU A 180 2.24 9.02 -2.59
N ILE A 181 2.25 7.82 -2.00
CA ILE A 181 2.08 6.54 -2.71
C ILE A 181 0.68 6.43 -3.32
N THR A 182 -0.36 6.93 -2.62
CA THR A 182 -1.74 6.91 -3.09
C THR A 182 -1.91 7.79 -4.33
N TYR A 183 -1.37 9.00 -4.29
CA TYR A 183 -1.40 9.92 -5.43
C TYR A 183 -0.52 9.42 -6.58
N SER A 184 0.67 8.89 -6.30
CA SER A 184 1.55 8.38 -7.35
C SER A 184 0.95 7.21 -8.09
N ALA A 185 0.39 6.22 -7.39
CA ALA A 185 -0.25 5.07 -8.01
C ALA A 185 -1.50 5.48 -8.81
N SER A 186 -2.27 6.47 -8.30
CA SER A 186 -3.45 6.98 -9.00
C SER A 186 -3.10 7.76 -10.27
N ILE A 187 -2.08 8.62 -10.23
CA ILE A 187 -1.60 9.38 -11.40
C ILE A 187 -0.98 8.44 -12.44
N SER A 188 -0.16 7.47 -11.99
CA SER A 188 0.42 6.45 -12.87
C SER A 188 -0.66 5.55 -13.49
N SER A 189 -1.76 5.29 -12.78
CA SER A 189 -2.91 4.60 -13.38
C SER A 189 -3.56 5.44 -14.48
N CYS A 190 -3.66 6.76 -14.30
CA CYS A 190 -4.22 7.70 -15.27
C CYS A 190 -3.32 7.86 -16.50
N GLU A 191 -2.00 7.77 -16.35
CA GLU A 191 -1.05 7.67 -17.47
C GLU A 191 -1.37 6.47 -18.36
N ARG A 192 -1.47 5.28 -17.77
CA ARG A 192 -1.81 4.04 -18.50
C ARG A 192 -3.22 4.09 -19.10
N GLY A 193 -4.10 4.87 -18.50
CA GLY A 193 -5.46 5.13 -18.98
C GLY A 193 -5.59 6.25 -20.01
N LEU A 194 -4.50 6.92 -20.37
CA LEU A 194 -4.45 8.11 -21.25
C LEU A 194 -5.37 9.25 -20.81
N ASN A 195 -5.68 9.34 -19.51
CA ASN A 195 -6.57 10.34 -18.96
C ASN A 195 -5.79 11.47 -18.27
N TRP A 196 -5.31 12.38 -19.09
CA TRP A 196 -4.51 13.53 -18.65
C TRP A 196 -5.28 14.50 -17.72
N PHE A 197 -6.59 14.67 -17.92
CA PHE A 197 -7.39 15.60 -17.11
C PHE A 197 -7.46 15.14 -15.65
N ALA A 198 -7.67 13.85 -15.42
CA ALA A 198 -7.67 13.28 -14.08
C ALA A 198 -6.28 13.34 -13.44
N ALA A 199 -5.21 13.08 -14.21
CA ALA A 199 -3.84 13.18 -13.73
C ALA A 199 -3.49 14.61 -13.27
N LEU A 200 -3.84 15.64 -14.05
CA LEU A 200 -3.61 17.04 -13.67
C LEU A 200 -4.42 17.46 -12.45
N SER A 201 -5.71 17.07 -12.39
CA SER A 201 -6.56 17.39 -11.24
C SER A 201 -5.99 16.80 -9.95
N LEU A 202 -5.48 15.56 -10.00
CA LEU A 202 -4.83 14.92 -8.85
C LEU A 202 -3.52 15.60 -8.45
N LEU A 203 -2.76 16.11 -9.44
CA LEU A 203 -1.50 16.79 -9.18
C LEU A 203 -1.72 18.17 -8.52
N GLU A 204 -2.77 18.89 -8.91
CA GLU A 204 -3.20 20.12 -8.22
C GLU A 204 -3.66 19.85 -6.78
N GLU A 205 -4.46 18.80 -6.56
CA GLU A 205 -4.90 18.40 -5.23
C GLU A 205 -3.73 18.01 -4.31
N MET A 206 -2.71 17.37 -4.87
CA MET A 206 -1.50 16.98 -4.15
C MET A 206 -0.71 18.21 -3.66
N GLN A 207 -0.65 19.28 -4.45
CA GLN A 207 -0.02 20.55 -4.03
C GLN A 207 -0.78 21.23 -2.89
N VAL A 208 -2.11 21.21 -2.94
CA VAL A 208 -2.96 21.77 -1.86
C VAL A 208 -2.81 20.96 -0.57
N ALA A 209 -2.45 19.68 -0.68
CA ALA A 209 -2.17 18.81 0.46
C ALA A 209 -0.71 18.94 0.98
N GLU A 210 0.08 19.90 0.50
CA GLU A 210 1.50 20.13 0.87
C GLU A 210 2.40 18.90 0.65
N LEU A 211 2.01 18.01 -0.27
CA LEU A 211 2.82 16.86 -0.65
C LEU A 211 3.64 17.22 -1.89
N GLU A 212 4.97 17.21 -1.78
CA GLU A 212 5.86 17.52 -2.89
C GLU A 212 5.83 16.41 -3.97
N PRO A 213 5.47 16.72 -5.24
CA PRO A 213 5.42 15.74 -6.30
C PRO A 213 6.83 15.32 -6.72
N ASN A 214 7.14 14.05 -6.49
CA ASN A 214 8.40 13.46 -6.92
C ASN A 214 8.52 13.42 -8.47
N LEU A 215 9.75 13.22 -8.96
CA LEU A 215 10.04 13.22 -10.39
C LEU A 215 9.20 12.18 -11.16
N ALA A 216 8.89 11.05 -10.52
CA ALA A 216 8.09 9.98 -11.11
C ALA A 216 6.62 10.39 -11.32
N ILE A 217 6.00 11.06 -10.35
CA ILE A 217 4.62 11.58 -10.46
C ILE A 217 4.54 12.63 -11.57
N ARG A 218 5.53 13.50 -11.65
CA ARG A 218 5.62 14.52 -12.70
C ARG A 218 5.81 13.89 -14.07
N GLY A 219 6.67 12.87 -14.17
CA GLY A 219 6.87 12.08 -15.38
C GLY A 219 5.59 11.38 -15.84
N ALA A 220 4.90 10.69 -14.93
CA ALA A 220 3.64 10.02 -15.22
C ALA A 220 2.53 10.99 -15.66
N ALA A 221 2.46 12.18 -15.05
CA ALA A 221 1.54 13.22 -15.47
C ALA A 221 1.86 13.76 -16.88
N VAL A 222 3.14 13.92 -17.24
CA VAL A 222 3.58 14.28 -18.60
C VAL A 222 3.21 13.18 -19.58
N GLY A 223 3.53 11.92 -19.27
CA GLY A 223 3.21 10.76 -20.12
C GLY A 223 1.71 10.64 -20.39
N ALA A 224 0.88 10.88 -19.37
CA ALA A 224 -0.58 10.93 -19.52
C ALA A 224 -1.03 12.01 -20.51
N CYS A 225 -0.40 13.19 -20.47
CA CYS A 225 -0.72 14.34 -21.33
C CYS A 225 -0.25 14.13 -22.78
N GLU A 226 0.93 13.54 -22.96
CA GLU A 226 1.50 13.25 -24.28
C GLU A 226 0.70 12.17 -25.01
N GLY A 227 0.28 11.11 -24.31
CA GLY A 227 -0.52 10.04 -24.89
C GLY A 227 -2.01 10.37 -25.07
N GLY A 228 -2.56 11.32 -24.29
CA GLY A 228 -3.98 11.68 -24.29
C GLY A 228 -4.37 12.90 -25.15
N GLY A 229 -3.43 13.46 -25.93
CA GLY A 229 -3.69 14.57 -26.86
C GLY A 229 -3.73 15.98 -26.22
N GLY A 230 -3.31 16.14 -24.96
CA GLY A 230 -3.27 17.42 -24.23
C GLY A 230 -1.94 18.18 -24.39
N THR A 231 -1.33 18.13 -25.58
CA THR A 231 0.12 18.39 -25.77
C THR A 231 0.56 19.85 -25.67
N ALA A 232 -0.35 20.84 -25.84
CA ALA A 232 0.06 22.25 -25.88
C ALA A 232 0.15 22.92 -24.50
N ASP A 233 -0.71 22.54 -23.54
CA ASP A 233 -0.84 23.24 -22.26
C ASP A 233 -0.23 22.48 -21.07
N ALA A 234 -0.05 21.17 -21.17
CA ALA A 234 0.51 20.33 -20.12
C ALA A 234 1.92 20.74 -19.67
N PRO A 235 2.92 20.94 -20.57
CA PRO A 235 4.26 21.36 -20.14
C PRO A 235 4.27 22.79 -19.57
N ARG A 236 3.34 23.66 -19.99
CA ARG A 236 3.19 25.02 -19.42
C ARG A 236 2.60 24.98 -18.02
N LEU A 237 1.55 24.19 -17.81
CA LEU A 237 0.93 23.98 -16.49
C LEU A 237 1.93 23.34 -15.53
N LEU A 238 2.67 22.31 -15.95
CA LEU A 238 3.71 21.67 -15.12
C LEU A 238 4.89 22.61 -14.80
N ARG A 239 5.29 23.50 -15.71
CA ARG A 239 6.25 24.58 -15.41
C ARG A 239 5.69 25.59 -14.41
N SER A 240 4.41 25.96 -14.54
CA SER A 240 3.76 26.87 -13.59
C SER A 240 3.68 26.26 -12.19
N ILE A 241 3.38 24.96 -12.11
CA ILE A 241 3.33 24.14 -10.90
C ILE A 241 4.72 24.00 -10.27
N SER A 242 5.77 23.77 -11.08
CA SER A 242 7.16 23.73 -10.61
C SER A 242 7.66 25.08 -10.09
N SER A 243 7.26 26.17 -10.76
CA SER A 243 7.66 27.52 -10.36
C SER A 243 6.98 27.97 -9.06
N ARG A 244 5.78 27.43 -8.76
CA ARG A 244 5.09 27.64 -7.48
C ARG A 244 5.73 26.85 -6.35
N ALA A 245 6.11 25.59 -6.58
CA ALA A 245 6.83 24.77 -5.59
C ALA A 245 8.17 25.40 -5.19
N SER A 246 8.95 25.89 -6.17
CA SER A 246 10.21 26.59 -5.89
C SER A 246 10.03 27.93 -5.16
N LYS A 247 8.90 28.62 -5.35
CA LYS A 247 8.57 29.86 -4.62
C LYS A 247 8.17 29.59 -3.17
N HIS A 248 7.37 28.54 -2.91
CA HIS A 248 7.02 28.14 -1.54
C HIS A 248 8.24 27.71 -0.72
N LEU A 249 9.18 26.96 -1.30
CA LEU A 249 10.45 26.65 -0.62
C LEU A 249 11.26 27.93 -0.30
N HIS A 250 11.30 28.91 -1.21
CA HIS A 250 11.99 30.17 -0.96
C HIS A 250 11.30 31.03 0.12
N GLU A 251 9.96 31.06 0.15
CA GLU A 251 9.19 31.80 1.17
C GLU A 251 9.29 31.15 2.56
N GLU A 252 9.31 29.82 2.67
CA GLU A 252 9.51 29.13 3.96
C GLU A 252 10.94 29.30 4.50
N THR A 253 11.95 29.39 3.62
CA THR A 253 13.33 29.65 4.06
C THR A 253 13.53 31.10 4.57
N LEU A 254 12.62 32.02 4.20
CA LEU A 254 12.66 33.44 4.58
C LEU A 254 11.76 33.80 5.78
N ALA A 255 10.96 32.86 6.29
CA ALA A 255 9.97 33.12 7.35
C ALA A 255 10.40 32.64 8.74
N THR A 256 11.44 33.25 9.32
CA THR A 256 11.59 33.45 10.79
C THR A 256 12.23 34.84 11.05
N PRO A 257 11.88 35.53 12.15
CA PRO A 257 11.03 36.73 12.10
C PRO A 257 11.77 38.07 12.10
N GLY A 258 11.16 39.07 11.45
CA GLY A 258 11.53 40.48 11.61
C GLY A 258 10.58 41.46 10.91
N LEU A 259 9.51 41.88 11.62
CA LEU A 259 8.79 43.18 11.56
C LEU A 259 8.31 43.80 10.21
N LEU A 260 7.08 44.35 10.28
CA LEU A 260 6.36 45.33 9.42
C LEU A 260 5.49 44.72 8.29
N VAL A 261 4.15 44.68 8.43
CA VAL A 261 3.14 45.75 8.26
C VAL A 261 2.86 46.14 6.80
N VAL A 262 1.68 45.69 6.33
CA VAL A 262 0.70 46.31 5.40
C VAL A 262 1.10 46.57 3.94
N ALA A 263 0.38 45.90 3.03
CA ALA A 263 -0.50 46.43 1.97
C ALA A 263 -0.77 45.28 0.98
N GLY A 264 -1.99 44.90 0.61
CA GLY A 264 -3.07 45.77 0.19
C GLY A 264 -2.97 46.03 -1.31
N GLU A 265 -3.05 45.01 -2.16
CA GLU A 265 -3.26 45.19 -3.60
C GLU A 265 -4.20 44.14 -4.19
N GLN A 266 -5.32 44.63 -4.69
CA GLN A 266 -6.37 43.92 -5.39
C GLN A 266 -5.89 43.50 -6.77
N LEU A 267 -5.99 42.21 -7.09
CA LEU A 267 -6.14 41.76 -8.48
C LEU A 267 -7.53 41.16 -8.65
N ARG A 268 -8.45 41.96 -9.20
CA ARG A 268 -9.70 41.50 -9.77
C ARG A 268 -9.37 40.59 -10.96
N TRP A 269 -9.78 39.33 -10.90
CA TRP A 269 -9.88 38.47 -12.08
C TRP A 269 -11.36 38.19 -12.34
N HIS A 270 -11.81 38.65 -13.51
CA HIS A 270 -13.16 38.44 -14.01
C HIS A 270 -13.46 36.95 -14.17
N GLY A 271 -14.71 36.59 -13.84
CA GLY A 271 -15.19 35.24 -13.63
C GLY A 271 -14.87 34.24 -14.75
N PHE A 272 -14.23 33.15 -14.34
CA PHE A 272 -14.53 31.82 -14.85
C PHE A 272 -15.34 31.09 -13.76
N PRO A 273 -16.44 30.40 -14.08
CA PRO A 273 -17.22 29.72 -13.07
C PRO A 273 -16.35 28.61 -12.46
N VAL A 274 -16.04 28.76 -11.18
CA VAL A 274 -15.42 27.73 -10.33
C VAL A 274 -16.46 26.61 -10.12
N ALA A 275 -16.71 25.84 -11.17
CA ALA A 275 -17.15 24.48 -11.00
C ALA A 275 -15.87 23.68 -10.82
N SER A 276 -15.57 23.25 -9.58
CA SER A 276 -14.44 22.36 -9.33
C SER A 276 -14.42 21.24 -10.38
N PRO A 277 -13.28 20.90 -10.97
CA PRO A 277 -13.15 19.76 -11.89
C PRO A 277 -13.80 18.47 -11.34
N LEU A 278 -13.83 18.34 -10.01
CA LEU A 278 -14.52 17.32 -9.23
C LEU A 278 -16.05 17.30 -9.38
N ALA A 279 -16.72 18.43 -9.60
CA ALA A 279 -18.17 18.47 -9.83
C ALA A 279 -18.51 17.92 -11.22
N ALA A 280 -17.66 18.20 -12.21
CA ALA A 280 -17.76 17.61 -13.56
C ALA A 280 -17.38 16.11 -13.54
N LEU A 281 -16.36 15.72 -12.76
CA LEU A 281 -15.95 14.34 -12.57
C LEU A 281 -16.99 13.53 -11.78
N ARG A 282 -17.58 14.10 -10.71
CA ARG A 282 -18.71 13.51 -9.97
C ARG A 282 -19.95 13.36 -10.85
N ARG A 283 -20.22 14.28 -11.78
CA ARG A 283 -21.34 14.13 -12.73
C ARG A 283 -21.06 13.10 -13.83
N ARG A 284 -19.80 12.94 -14.27
CA ARG A 284 -19.41 11.91 -15.27
C ARG A 284 -19.24 10.50 -14.69
N ILE A 285 -18.82 10.39 -13.43
CA ILE A 285 -18.61 9.10 -12.73
C ILE A 285 -19.83 8.74 -11.84
N GLY A 286 -20.70 9.70 -11.55
CA GLY A 286 -21.80 9.60 -10.60
C GLY A 286 -23.05 8.94 -11.15
N GLY A 287 -23.06 7.62 -11.06
CA GLY A 287 -24.23 6.77 -10.87
C GLY A 287 -23.77 5.35 -10.56
N PRO A 288 -24.55 4.52 -9.85
CA PRO A 288 -24.91 4.58 -8.43
C PRO A 288 -23.76 4.13 -7.50
N ALA A 289 -22.60 4.79 -7.51
CA ALA A 289 -21.41 4.35 -6.77
C ALA A 289 -21.51 4.50 -5.22
N LEU A 290 -22.46 5.29 -4.71
CA LEU A 290 -22.59 5.55 -3.27
C LEU A 290 -23.34 4.45 -2.49
N ARG A 291 -23.95 3.45 -3.15
CA ARG A 291 -24.70 2.40 -2.44
C ARG A 291 -23.86 1.18 -2.02
N GLN A 292 -22.62 1.07 -2.51
CA GLN A 292 -21.75 -0.08 -2.23
C GLN A 292 -20.64 0.20 -1.20
N CYS A 293 -20.57 1.41 -0.64
CA CYS A 293 -19.64 1.77 0.44
C CYS A 293 -20.24 1.60 1.86
N ARG A 294 -21.33 0.84 1.98
CA ARG A 294 -21.91 0.41 3.26
C ARG A 294 -21.88 -1.11 3.35
#